data_AF-A0A8E0VFN3-F1
#
_entry.id   AF-A0A8E0VFN3-F1
#
_cell.length_a   1.000
_cell.length_b   1.000
_cell.length_c   1.000
_cell.angle_alpha   90.00
_cell.angle_beta   90.00
_cell.angle_gamma   90.00
#
_symmetry.space_group_name_H-M   'P 1'
#
loop_
_entity.id
_entity.type
_entity.pdbx_description
1 polymer ?
#
loop_
_entity_poly.entity_id
_entity_poly.type
_entity_poly.pdbx_seq_one_letter_code
_entity_poly.pdbx_strand_id
1 'polypeptide(L)'
;MTNLCGSDCPDPVDHKELTYQLSLVPYILSGLKKFEAQSVEMVTDHGVLAHELTKCMDCILTISSWLHSPAMRGQIQKAIETVLPQMRHLSDWLRTHAEQIQEMQICLERADEKIHTFLTTVGLLPESDIKLSS
;
A
#
# COMPACT_ATOMS: atom_id res chain seq x y z
N MET A 1 -29.94 0.26 -53.27
CA MET A 1 -30.15 0.91 -51.96
C MET A 1 -29.92 -0.12 -50.88
N THR A 2 -28.74 -0.09 -50.26
CA THR A 2 -28.47 -0.78 -48.99
C THR A 2 -27.31 -0.02 -48.36
N ASN A 3 -27.66 0.95 -47.51
CA ASN A 3 -26.73 1.67 -46.66
C ASN A 3 -26.08 0.66 -45.72
N LEU A 4 -24.83 0.28 -45.99
CA LEU A 4 -24.00 -0.62 -45.18
C LEU A 4 -23.09 0.14 -44.19
N CYS A 5 -23.50 1.33 -43.77
CA CYS A 5 -22.95 1.98 -42.58
C CYS A 5 -24.10 2.15 -41.59
N GLY A 6 -24.26 1.12 -40.75
CA GLY A 6 -24.97 1.27 -39.49
C GLY A 6 -24.30 2.38 -38.68
N SER A 7 -25.13 3.25 -38.14
CA SER A 7 -24.81 4.41 -37.35
C SER A 7 -24.16 4.03 -36.01
N ASP A 8 -22.87 3.66 -36.02
CA ASP A 8 -22.10 3.42 -34.79
C ASP A 8 -20.92 4.41 -34.69
N CYS A 9 -21.17 5.71 -34.91
CA CYS A 9 -20.30 6.72 -34.33
C CYS A 9 -20.75 6.90 -32.87
N PRO A 10 -19.91 6.57 -31.87
CA PRO A 10 -20.19 6.90 -30.48
C PRO A 10 -20.53 8.39 -30.34
N ASP A 11 -21.34 8.73 -29.34
CA ASP A 11 -21.64 10.13 -29.06
C ASP A 11 -20.30 10.90 -28.92
N PRO A 12 -20.14 12.09 -29.54
CA PRO A 12 -18.96 12.93 -29.33
C PRO A 12 -18.62 13.16 -27.85
N VAL A 13 -19.60 13.07 -26.95
CA VAL A 13 -19.41 13.09 -25.49
C VAL A 13 -18.68 11.82 -25.00
N ASP A 14 -19.09 10.63 -25.46
CA ASP A 14 -18.45 9.36 -25.11
C ASP A 14 -16.98 9.30 -25.56
N HIS A 15 -16.69 9.86 -26.75
CA HIS A 15 -15.33 9.98 -27.25
C HIS A 15 -14.44 10.89 -26.38
N LYS A 16 -14.99 11.99 -25.87
CA LYS A 16 -14.26 12.90 -24.98
C LYS A 16 -13.98 12.25 -23.63
N GLU A 17 -14.96 11.56 -23.07
CA GLU A 17 -14.82 10.86 -21.80
C GLU A 17 -13.80 9.72 -21.91
N LEU A 18 -13.87 8.89 -22.95
CA LEU A 18 -12.89 7.84 -23.19
C LEU A 18 -11.47 8.40 -23.35
N THR A 19 -11.31 9.48 -24.12
CA THR A 19 -10.01 10.14 -24.30
C THR A 19 -9.46 10.64 -22.97
N TYR A 20 -10.32 11.24 -22.14
CA TYR A 20 -9.95 11.68 -20.81
C TYR A 20 -9.50 10.51 -19.92
N GLN A 21 -10.30 9.44 -19.82
CA GLN A 21 -9.96 8.26 -19.01
C GLN A 21 -8.63 7.61 -19.45
N LEU A 22 -8.41 7.47 -20.76
CA LEU A 22 -7.14 6.94 -21.28
C LEU A 22 -5.95 7.89 -21.00
N SER A 23 -6.18 9.20 -20.98
CA SER A 23 -5.15 10.18 -20.64
C SER A 23 -4.67 10.08 -19.18
N LEU A 24 -5.47 9.49 -18.29
CA LEU A 24 -5.10 9.28 -16.89
C LEU A 24 -4.15 8.08 -16.68
N VAL A 25 -4.06 7.15 -17.64
CA VAL A 25 -3.27 5.92 -17.50
C VAL A 25 -1.79 6.20 -17.15
N PRO A 26 -1.07 7.11 -17.83
CA PRO A 26 0.32 7.41 -17.47
C PRO A 26 0.45 8.00 -16.06
N TYR A 27 -0.53 8.81 -15.63
CA TYR A 27 -0.55 9.38 -14.29
C TYR A 27 -0.74 8.29 -13.23
N ILE A 28 -1.68 7.37 -13.44
CA ILE A 28 -1.94 6.22 -12.56
C ILE A 28 -0.68 5.35 -12.43
N LEU A 29 -0.06 4.98 -13.56
CA LEU A 29 1.16 4.15 -13.57
C LEU A 29 2.32 4.83 -12.83
N SER A 30 2.50 6.13 -12.99
CA SER A 30 3.51 6.90 -12.27
C SER A 30 3.21 6.93 -10.76
N GLY A 31 1.94 7.11 -10.38
CA GLY A 31 1.49 7.08 -9.00
C GLY A 31 1.77 5.75 -8.31
N LEU A 32 1.40 4.63 -8.95
CA LEU A 32 1.61 3.29 -8.41
C LEU A 32 3.09 2.97 -8.19
N LYS A 33 3.96 3.29 -9.15
CA LYS A 33 5.42 3.07 -9.02
C LYS A 33 6.03 3.89 -7.89
N LYS A 34 5.60 5.14 -7.72
CA LYS A 34 6.08 5.99 -6.63
C LYS A 34 5.63 5.45 -5.28
N PHE A 35 4.37 5.03 -5.18
CA PHE A 35 3.84 4.41 -3.97
C PHE A 35 4.64 3.16 -3.59
N GLU A 36 4.92 2.27 -4.54
CA GLU A 36 5.71 1.06 -4.31
C GLU A 36 7.10 1.39 -3.74
N ALA A 37 7.83 2.30 -4.39
CA ALA A 37 9.17 2.69 -3.96
C ALA A 37 9.20 3.31 -2.55
N GLN A 38 8.26 4.22 -2.25
CA GLN A 38 8.16 4.87 -0.94
C GLN A 38 7.71 3.90 0.16
N SER A 39 6.84 2.95 -0.18
CA SER A 39 6.33 1.97 0.77
C SER A 39 7.40 0.98 1.22
N VAL A 40 8.28 0.55 0.29
CA VAL A 40 9.40 -0.34 0.62
C VAL A 40 10.34 0.31 1.63
N GLU A 41 10.78 1.55 1.37
CA GLU A 41 11.66 2.31 2.26
C GLU A 41 11.04 2.48 3.66
N MET A 42 9.75 2.82 3.71
CA MET A 42 9.03 2.97 4.97
C MET A 42 9.00 1.67 5.79
N VAL A 43 8.72 0.53 5.16
CA VAL A 43 8.58 -0.77 5.85
C VAL A 43 9.92 -1.34 6.28
N THR A 44 10.97 -1.23 5.44
CA THR A 44 12.28 -1.82 5.76
C THR A 44 13.01 -1.06 6.87
N ASP A 45 13.08 0.26 6.75
CA ASP A 45 13.99 1.04 7.58
C ASP A 45 13.40 1.27 8.97
N HIS A 46 12.10 1.53 9.05
CA HIS A 46 11.41 1.75 10.32
C HIS A 46 11.11 0.43 11.06
N GLY A 47 10.95 -0.68 10.33
CA GLY A 47 10.79 -2.01 10.91
C GLY A 47 12.03 -2.46 11.70
N VAL A 48 13.23 -2.18 11.17
CA VAL A 48 14.51 -2.46 11.87
C VAL A 48 14.60 -1.66 13.17
N LEU A 49 14.23 -0.37 13.16
CA LEU A 49 14.28 0.48 14.36
C LEU A 49 13.37 -0.02 15.47
N ALA A 50 12.15 -0.45 15.16
CA ALA A 50 11.23 -1.03 16.13
C ALA A 50 11.81 -2.30 16.77
N HIS A 51 12.44 -3.16 15.97
CA HIS A 51 13.09 -4.38 16.45
C HIS A 51 14.28 -4.10 17.36
N GLU A 52 15.14 -3.13 17.00
CA GLU A 52 16.27 -2.72 17.84
C GLU A 52 15.79 -2.11 19.16
N LEU A 53 14.69 -1.36 19.16
CA LEU A 53 14.09 -0.85 20.40
C LEU A 53 13.62 -1.98 21.32
N THR A 54 12.98 -3.03 20.78
CA THR A 54 12.60 -4.21 21.55
C THR A 54 13.83 -4.89 22.18
N LYS A 55 14.89 -5.12 21.40
CA LYS A 55 16.15 -5.69 21.93
C LYS A 55 16.75 -4.86 23.05
N CYS A 56 16.75 -3.53 22.91
CA CYS A 56 17.24 -2.62 23.93
C CYS A 56 16.46 -2.78 25.24
N MET A 57 15.13 -2.85 25.16
CA MET A 57 14.28 -3.05 26.33
C MET A 57 14.49 -4.42 26.97
N ASP A 58 14.59 -5.49 26.18
CA ASP A 58 14.87 -6.84 26.69
C ASP A 58 16.22 -6.90 27.43
N CYS A 59 17.25 -6.25 26.88
CA CYS A 59 18.56 -6.13 27.52
C CYS A 59 18.48 -5.38 28.87
N ILE A 60 17.77 -4.25 28.90
CA ILE A 60 17.57 -3.48 30.13
C ILE A 60 16.86 -4.31 31.20
N LEU A 61 15.84 -5.08 30.82
CA LEU A 61 15.05 -5.89 31.74
C LEU A 61 15.81 -7.11 32.28
N THR A 62 16.81 -7.61 31.56
CA THR A 62 17.61 -8.79 31.97
C THR A 62 18.76 -8.44 32.90
N ILE A 63 19.28 -7.20 32.87
CA ILE A 63 20.42 -6.78 33.69
C ILE A 63 19.95 -6.22 35.03
N SER A 64 19.81 -7.09 36.02
CA SER A 64 19.32 -6.76 37.36
C SER A 64 20.14 -5.66 38.06
N SER A 65 21.45 -5.56 37.83
CA SER A 65 22.30 -4.53 38.42
C SER A 65 21.94 -3.10 37.98
N TRP A 66 21.43 -2.94 36.76
CA TRP A 66 20.94 -1.65 36.25
C TRP A 66 19.62 -1.27 36.88
N LEU A 67 18.72 -2.25 37.09
CA LEU A 67 17.43 -2.04 37.72
C LEU A 67 17.53 -1.76 39.23
N HIS A 68 18.54 -2.31 39.91
CA HIS A 68 18.75 -2.04 41.34
C HIS A 68 19.49 -0.71 41.61
N SER A 69 20.20 -0.15 40.62
CA SER A 69 20.91 1.12 40.75
C SER A 69 19.94 2.31 40.59
N PRO A 70 19.75 3.17 41.62
CA PRO A 70 18.87 4.34 41.50
C PRO A 70 19.31 5.31 40.40
N ALA A 71 20.62 5.52 40.25
CA ALA A 71 21.17 6.41 39.23
C ALA A 71 20.91 5.87 37.80
N MET A 72 21.11 4.57 37.60
CA MET A 72 20.88 3.93 36.30
C MET A 72 19.38 3.91 35.94
N ARG A 73 18.51 3.60 36.90
CA ARG A 73 17.06 3.71 36.72
C ARG A 73 16.63 5.10 36.28
N GLY A 74 17.19 6.16 36.88
CA GLY A 74 16.88 7.53 36.48
C GLY A 74 17.28 7.84 35.03
N GLN A 75 18.43 7.33 34.58
CA GLN A 75 18.88 7.50 33.19
C GLN A 75 17.99 6.72 32.22
N ILE A 76 17.66 5.46 32.54
CA ILE A 76 16.76 4.61 31.75
C ILE A 76 15.38 5.26 31.64
N GLN A 77 14.82 5.73 32.77
CA GLN A 77 13.52 6.39 32.80
C GLN A 77 13.49 7.60 31.88
N LYS A 78 14.51 8.48 31.95
CA LYS A 78 14.60 9.67 31.09
C LYS A 78 14.67 9.31 29.60
N ALA A 79 15.40 8.25 29.25
CA ALA A 79 15.48 7.75 27.88
C ALA A 79 14.11 7.21 27.40
N ILE A 80 13.45 6.41 28.23
CA ILE A 80 12.11 5.87 27.94
C ILE A 80 11.09 7.00 27.76
N GLU A 81 11.11 8.01 28.63
CA GLU A 81 10.21 9.18 28.54
C GLU A 81 10.39 9.95 27.22
N THR A 82 11.57 9.89 26.61
CA THR A 82 11.85 10.52 25.30
C THR A 82 11.32 9.67 24.15
N VAL A 83 11.47 8.35 24.21
CA VAL A 83 11.14 7.42 23.10
C VAL A 83 9.67 7.01 23.11
N LEU A 84 9.07 6.82 24.29
CA LEU A 84 7.72 6.27 24.45
C LEU A 84 6.63 7.06 23.70
N PRO A 85 6.60 8.40 23.72
CA PRO A 85 5.59 9.15 22.97
C PRO A 85 5.72 8.95 21.46
N GLN A 86 6.96 8.91 20.93
CA GLN A 86 7.22 8.72 19.51
C GLN A 86 6.81 7.31 19.06
N MET A 87 7.13 6.30 19.86
CA MET A 87 6.73 4.91 19.60
C MET A 87 5.20 4.76 19.56
N ARG A 88 4.48 5.39 20.49
CA ARG A 88 3.00 5.36 20.51
C ARG A 88 2.42 6.06 19.29
N HIS A 89 2.92 7.25 18.98
CA HIS A 89 2.48 7.99 17.81
C HIS A 89 2.67 7.19 16.52
N LEU A 90 3.85 6.59 16.33
CA LEU A 90 4.14 5.76 15.17
C LEU A 90 3.25 4.51 15.13
N SER A 91 3.00 3.87 16.26
CA SER A 91 2.10 2.70 16.33
C SER A 91 0.66 3.04 15.92
N ASP A 92 0.13 4.19 16.36
CA ASP A 92 -1.20 4.64 15.98
C ASP A 92 -1.24 5.07 14.51
N TRP A 93 -0.22 5.78 14.04
CA TRP A 93 -0.07 6.15 12.64
C TRP A 93 -0.07 4.91 11.74
N LEU A 94 0.72 3.87 12.08
CA LEU A 94 0.76 2.60 11.35
C LEU A 94 -0.60 1.91 11.33
N ARG A 95 -1.35 1.94 12.43
CA ARG A 95 -2.69 1.35 12.50
C ARG A 95 -3.65 2.01 11.52
N THR A 96 -3.69 3.35 11.52
CA THR A 96 -4.54 4.11 10.59
C THR A 96 -4.17 3.86 9.13
N HIS A 97 -2.88 3.80 8.82
CA HIS A 97 -2.44 3.60 7.43
C HIS A 97 -2.56 2.15 6.97
N ALA A 98 -2.51 1.17 7.89
CA ALA A 98 -2.78 -0.22 7.55
C ALA A 98 -4.21 -0.41 7.01
N GLU A 99 -5.20 0.28 7.60
CA GLU A 99 -6.58 0.28 7.13
C GLU A 99 -6.68 0.88 5.71
N GLN A 100 -6.01 2.02 5.47
CA GLN A 100 -5.98 2.64 4.14
C GLN A 100 -5.28 1.77 3.09
N ILE A 101 -4.20 1.09 3.45
CA ILE A 101 -3.50 0.14 2.56
C ILE A 101 -4.42 -1.03 2.22
N GLN A 102 -5.19 -1.54 3.18
CA GLN A 102 -6.16 -2.60 2.94
C GLN A 102 -7.29 -2.13 2.01
N GLU A 103 -7.82 -0.93 2.20
CA GLU A 103 -8.81 -0.34 1.30
C GLU A 103 -8.25 -0.19 -0.13
N MET A 104 -6.99 0.25 -0.24
CA MET A 104 -6.30 0.35 -1.53
C MET A 104 -6.16 -1.02 -2.20
N GLN A 105 -5.77 -2.06 -1.46
CA GLN A 105 -5.69 -3.42 -1.97
C GLN A 105 -7.02 -3.89 -2.56
N ILE A 106 -8.12 -3.70 -1.82
CA ILE A 106 -9.47 -4.06 -2.29
C ILE A 106 -9.84 -3.31 -3.58
N CYS A 107 -9.47 -2.03 -3.67
CA CYS A 107 -9.71 -1.24 -4.89
C CYS A 107 -8.91 -1.77 -6.09
N LEU A 108 -7.67 -2.20 -5.87
CA LEU A 108 -6.82 -2.79 -6.91
C LEU A 108 -7.36 -4.14 -7.38
N GLU A 109 -7.79 -5.01 -6.47
CA GLU A 109 -8.44 -6.29 -6.79
C GLU A 109 -9.70 -6.08 -7.64
N ARG A 110 -10.54 -5.11 -7.26
CA ARG A 110 -11.72 -4.74 -8.07
C ARG A 110 -11.35 -4.17 -9.44
N ALA A 111 -10.29 -3.38 -9.53
CA ALA A 111 -9.82 -2.85 -10.80
C ALA A 111 -9.33 -3.98 -11.72
N ASP A 112 -8.60 -4.96 -11.18
CA ASP A 112 -8.17 -6.16 -11.89
C ASP A 112 -9.39 -6.95 -12.43
N GLU A 113 -10.41 -7.19 -11.60
CA GLU A 113 -11.66 -7.84 -12.04
C GLU A 113 -12.33 -7.10 -13.21
N LYS A 114 -12.34 -5.76 -13.19
CA LYS A 114 -12.91 -4.95 -14.27
C LYS A 114 -12.08 -5.03 -15.54
N ILE A 115 -10.75 -4.99 -15.43
CA ILE A 115 -9.84 -5.17 -16.56
C ILE A 115 -10.04 -6.56 -17.16
N HIS A 116 -10.06 -7.60 -16.34
CA HIS A 116 -10.29 -8.96 -16.78
C HIS A 116 -11.65 -9.09 -17.48
N THR A 117 -12.73 -8.56 -16.90
CA THR A 117 -14.07 -8.55 -17.52
C THR A 117 -14.06 -7.87 -18.88
N PHE A 118 -13.39 -6.72 -18.99
CA PHE A 118 -13.23 -6.03 -20.27
C PHE A 118 -12.51 -6.93 -21.28
N LEU A 119 -11.35 -7.49 -20.92
CA LEU A 119 -10.56 -8.38 -21.78
C LEU A 119 -11.36 -9.62 -22.22
N THR A 120 -12.16 -10.23 -21.34
CA THR A 120 -13.10 -11.30 -21.69
C THR A 120 -14.10 -10.83 -22.74
N THR A 121 -14.73 -9.68 -22.50
CA THR A 121 -15.82 -9.16 -23.33
C THR A 121 -15.33 -8.81 -24.74
N VAL A 122 -14.12 -8.26 -24.85
CA VAL A 122 -13.52 -7.91 -26.15
C VAL A 122 -12.73 -9.06 -26.80
N GLY A 123 -12.73 -10.25 -26.19
CA GLY A 123 -12.04 -11.43 -26.74
C GLY A 123 -10.52 -11.32 -26.78
N LEU A 124 -9.93 -10.53 -25.88
CA LEU A 124 -8.48 -10.30 -25.78
C LEU A 124 -7.82 -11.07 -24.62
N LEU A 125 -8.57 -11.90 -23.90
CA LEU A 125 -7.98 -12.79 -22.89
C LEU A 125 -7.07 -13.83 -23.58
N PRO A 126 -5.81 -13.97 -23.15
CA PRO A 126 -4.93 -15.01 -23.65
C PRO A 126 -5.51 -16.41 -23.36
N GLU A 127 -5.46 -17.32 -24.34
CA GLU A 127 -5.91 -18.72 -24.17
C GLU A 127 -5.20 -19.46 -23.02
N SER A 128 -4.09 -18.92 -22.50
CA SER A 128 -3.27 -19.49 -21.42
C SER A 128 -3.88 -19.39 -20.01
N ASP A 129 -4.84 -18.48 -19.77
CA ASP A 129 -5.42 -18.29 -18.42
C ASP A 129 -6.64 -19.18 -18.13
N ILE A 130 -7.06 -20.00 -19.11
CA ILE A 130 -8.18 -20.95 -18.99
C ILE A 130 -7.79 -22.21 -18.15
N LYS A 131 -6.56 -22.31 -17.66
CA LYS A 131 -6.02 -23.51 -16.96
C LYS A 131 -5.77 -23.36 -15.44
N LEU A 132 -6.46 -22.47 -14.74
CA LEU A 132 -6.41 -22.42 -13.26
C LEU A 132 -7.68 -22.87 -12.55
N SER A 133 -8.56 -23.58 -13.25
CA SER A 133 -9.65 -24.34 -12.65
C SER A 133 -9.61 -25.80 -13.10
N SER A 134 -8.77 -26.59 -12.42
CA SER A 134 -8.83 -28.06 -12.40
C SER A 134 -8.45 -28.55 -11.01
#